data_AF-A0A9X0CKY3-F1
#
_entry.id   AF-A0A9X0CKY3-F1
#
_cell.length_a   1.000
_cell.length_b   1.000
_cell.length_c   1.000
_cell.angle_alpha   90.00
_cell.angle_beta   90.00
_cell.angle_gamma   90.00
#
_symmetry.space_group_name_H-M   'P 1'
#
loop_
_entity.id
_entity.type
_entity.pdbx_description
1 polymer ?
#
loop_
_entity_poly.entity_id
_entity_poly.type
_entity_poly.pdbx_seq_one_letter_code
_entity_poly.pdbx_strand_id
1 'polypeptide(L)'
;MEEHFILCEYEDVTCAACDEEMQRRLLQTHTASECRNRIVQCEYCDKAYQFWLTETHKGGECTRFPLDCPQECGVLEIPREEVESHVKDDCTMTMVVCLTRELDVPSMIKGRDLKAHLEVSSE
;
A
#
# COMPACT_ATOMS: atom_id res chain seq x y z
N MET A 1 32.60 -8.98 42.51
CA MET A 1 32.17 -10.18 41.76
C MET A 1 30.66 -10.17 41.48
N GLU A 2 29.89 -9.22 42.04
CA GLU A 2 28.44 -9.14 41.86
C GLU A 2 28.01 -8.39 40.57
N GLU A 3 28.83 -7.47 40.05
CA GLU A 3 28.48 -6.69 38.83
C GLU A 3 28.54 -7.50 37.53
N HIS A 4 29.36 -8.57 37.47
CA HIS A 4 29.45 -9.42 36.27
C HIS A 4 28.18 -10.26 36.06
N PHE A 5 27.45 -10.59 37.13
CA PHE A 5 26.25 -11.43 37.06
C PHE A 5 25.05 -10.75 36.40
N ILE A 6 25.07 -9.42 36.22
CA ILE A 6 23.92 -8.68 35.69
C ILE A 6 24.05 -8.42 34.17
N LEU A 7 25.26 -8.51 33.61
CA LEU A 7 25.59 -8.07 32.25
C LEU A 7 26.51 -9.05 31.50
N CYS A 8 26.43 -10.35 31.79
CA CYS A 8 27.22 -11.33 31.04
C CYS A 8 26.78 -11.33 29.56
N GLU A 9 27.66 -10.88 28.67
CA GLU A 9 27.41 -10.79 27.22
C GLU A 9 27.24 -12.16 26.54
N TYR A 10 27.73 -13.21 27.19
CA TYR A 10 27.71 -14.60 26.72
C TYR A 10 26.59 -15.42 27.35
N GLU A 11 25.81 -14.85 28.27
CA GLU A 11 24.61 -15.48 28.79
C GLU A 11 23.59 -15.65 27.67
N ASP A 12 23.00 -16.83 27.60
CA ASP A 12 21.89 -17.11 26.71
C ASP A 12 20.61 -16.46 27.26
N VAL A 13 19.99 -15.64 26.43
CA VAL A 13 18.77 -14.88 26.72
C VAL A 13 17.73 -15.15 25.63
N THR A 14 16.47 -15.08 26.00
CA THR A 14 15.35 -15.31 25.09
C THR A 14 14.87 -13.99 24.47
N CYS A 15 14.70 -13.98 23.15
CA CYS A 15 14.09 -12.85 22.46
C CYS A 15 12.59 -12.75 22.78
N ALA A 16 12.14 -11.63 23.35
CA ALA A 16 10.73 -11.43 23.73
C ALA A 16 9.75 -11.38 22.54
N ALA A 17 10.24 -11.25 21.30
CA ALA A 17 9.41 -11.18 20.11
C ALA A 17 9.27 -12.51 19.37
N CYS A 18 10.25 -13.42 19.47
CA CYS A 18 10.24 -14.69 18.72
C CYS A 18 10.60 -15.93 19.55
N ASP A 19 10.83 -15.76 20.86
CA ASP A 19 11.14 -16.83 21.81
C ASP A 19 12.40 -17.64 21.46
N GLU A 20 13.26 -17.11 20.59
CA GLU A 20 14.52 -17.73 20.22
C GLU A 20 15.60 -17.42 21.26
N GLU A 21 16.38 -18.42 21.64
CA GLU A 21 17.46 -18.32 22.62
C GLU A 21 18.78 -17.99 21.93
N MET A 22 19.49 -16.99 22.44
CA MET A 22 20.76 -16.52 21.87
C MET A 22 21.60 -15.80 22.91
N GLN A 23 22.89 -15.64 22.63
CA GLN A 23 23.77 -14.85 23.49
C GLN A 23 23.31 -13.38 23.57
N ARG A 24 23.35 -12.80 24.76
CA ARG A 24 22.95 -11.40 25.03
C ARG A 24 23.54 -10.39 24.05
N ARG A 25 24.82 -10.55 23.69
CA ARG A 25 25.51 -9.70 22.70
C ARG A 25 24.88 -9.72 21.30
N LEU A 26 24.20 -10.81 20.92
CA LEU A 26 23.54 -10.98 19.63
C LEU A 26 22.11 -10.43 19.63
N LEU A 27 21.48 -10.34 20.81
CA LEU A 27 20.08 -9.90 20.95
C LEU A 27 19.83 -8.52 20.33
N GLN A 28 20.79 -7.59 20.45
CA GLN A 28 20.65 -6.24 19.88
C GLN A 28 20.60 -6.28 18.35
N THR A 29 21.54 -6.97 17.71
CA THR A 29 21.56 -7.14 16.25
C THR A 29 20.33 -7.91 15.77
N HIS A 30 19.98 -8.99 16.48
CA HIS A 30 18.81 -9.79 16.18
C HIS A 30 17.53 -8.94 16.16
N THR A 31 17.24 -8.22 17.25
CA THR A 31 16.02 -7.39 17.34
C THR A 31 16.00 -6.25 16.33
N ALA A 32 17.16 -5.71 15.94
CA ALA A 32 17.27 -4.63 14.98
C ALA A 32 17.03 -5.06 13.52
N SER A 33 17.56 -6.22 13.09
CA SER A 33 17.58 -6.59 11.66
C SER A 33 17.18 -8.03 11.34
N GLU A 34 17.40 -8.99 12.24
CA GLU A 34 17.28 -10.42 11.90
C GLU A 34 15.95 -11.02 12.36
N CYS A 35 15.39 -10.53 13.46
CA CYS A 35 14.17 -11.02 14.06
C CYS A 35 13.00 -10.82 13.10
N ARG A 36 12.39 -11.91 12.66
CA ARG A 36 11.22 -11.88 11.78
C ARG A 36 9.97 -11.36 12.48
N ASN A 37 9.93 -11.46 13.80
CA ASN A 37 8.84 -10.94 14.63
C ASN A 37 9.09 -9.52 15.15
N ARG A 38 10.20 -8.86 14.75
CA ARG A 38 10.43 -7.46 15.12
C ARG A 38 9.27 -6.60 14.62
N ILE A 39 8.93 -5.58 15.39
CA ILE A 39 7.90 -4.63 15.02
C ILE A 39 8.52 -3.55 14.13
N VAL A 40 7.94 -3.34 12.96
CA VAL A 40 8.32 -2.29 12.00
C VAL A 40 7.11 -1.43 11.66
N GLN A 41 7.36 -0.16 11.34
CA GLN A 41 6.31 0.76 10.89
C GLN A 41 6.11 0.64 9.39
N CYS A 42 4.85 0.63 8.95
CA CYS A 42 4.50 0.71 7.55
C CYS A 42 4.74 2.14 7.04
N GLU A 43 5.53 2.29 5.98
CA GLU A 43 5.85 3.59 5.37
C GLU A 43 4.65 4.31 4.74
N TYR A 44 3.54 3.61 4.47
CA TYR A 44 2.37 4.20 3.81
C TYR A 44 1.26 4.59 4.80
N CYS A 45 1.11 3.85 5.90
CA CYS A 45 0.00 4.04 6.85
C CYS A 45 0.44 4.30 8.30
N ASP A 46 1.75 4.36 8.56
CA ASP A 46 2.39 4.61 9.86
C ASP A 46 2.05 3.61 10.99
N LYS A 47 1.26 2.57 10.68
CA LYS A 47 0.90 1.52 11.65
C LYS A 47 2.04 0.51 11.81
N ALA A 48 2.13 -0.04 13.01
CA ALA A 48 3.17 -0.98 13.40
C ALA A 48 2.72 -2.44 13.19
N TYR A 49 3.58 -3.25 12.58
CA TYR A 49 3.33 -4.67 12.27
C TYR A 49 4.58 -5.51 12.55
N GLN A 50 4.40 -6.81 12.77
CA GLN A 50 5.53 -7.74 12.74
C GLN A 50 6.12 -7.78 11.33
N PHE A 51 7.45 -7.85 11.22
CA PHE A 51 8.15 -7.78 9.93
C PHE A 51 7.66 -8.85 8.93
N TRP A 52 7.39 -10.07 9.38
CA TRP A 52 6.85 -11.11 8.48
C TRP A 52 5.43 -10.82 7.94
N LEU A 53 4.64 -9.99 8.63
CA LEU A 53 3.30 -9.59 8.20
C LEU A 53 3.29 -8.39 7.24
N THR A 54 4.40 -7.66 7.10
CA THR A 54 4.38 -6.41 6.31
C THR A 54 4.09 -6.64 4.84
N GLU A 55 4.57 -7.75 4.27
CA GLU A 55 4.31 -8.09 2.87
C GLU A 55 2.83 -8.39 2.64
N THR A 56 2.20 -9.15 3.54
CA THR A 56 0.75 -9.42 3.48
C THR A 56 -0.05 -8.14 3.65
N HIS A 57 0.34 -7.29 4.61
CA HIS A 57 -0.27 -5.98 4.82
C HIS A 57 -0.22 -5.12 3.56
N LYS A 58 0.96 -4.96 2.95
CA LYS A 58 1.17 -4.20 1.70
C LYS A 58 0.33 -4.78 0.55
N GLY A 59 0.25 -6.10 0.45
CA GLY A 59 -0.45 -6.81 -0.61
C GLY A 59 -1.96 -6.54 -0.66
N GLY A 60 -2.64 -6.37 0.48
CA GLY A 60 -4.10 -6.22 0.47
C GLY A 60 -4.76 -5.45 1.62
N GLU A 61 -4.07 -5.22 2.74
CA GLU A 61 -4.68 -4.62 3.94
C GLU A 61 -4.35 -3.14 4.09
N CYS A 62 -3.27 -2.68 3.47
CA CYS A 62 -2.81 -1.31 3.53
C CYS A 62 -3.67 -0.42 2.63
N THR A 63 -4.52 0.42 3.24
CA THR A 63 -5.42 1.35 2.54
C THR A 63 -4.68 2.51 1.86
N ARG A 64 -3.50 2.85 2.39
CA ARG A 64 -2.61 3.89 1.86
C ARG A 64 -1.60 3.38 0.84
N PHE A 65 -1.58 2.08 0.57
CA PHE A 65 -0.62 1.50 -0.36
C PHE A 65 -0.81 2.11 -1.75
N PRO A 66 0.26 2.61 -2.39
CA PRO A 66 0.19 3.21 -3.71
C PRO A 66 -0.09 2.13 -4.76
N LEU A 67 -1.09 2.37 -5.60
CA LEU A 67 -1.48 1.52 -6.72
C LEU A 67 -1.52 2.34 -8.00
N ASP A 68 -1.21 1.69 -9.11
CA ASP A 68 -1.39 2.27 -10.43
C ASP A 68 -2.86 2.22 -10.83
N CYS A 69 -3.30 3.17 -11.66
CA CYS A 69 -4.67 3.15 -12.15
C CYS A 69 -4.95 1.84 -12.90
N PRO A 70 -5.98 1.06 -12.51
CA PRO A 70 -6.31 -0.22 -13.15
C PRO A 70 -6.82 -0.06 -14.59
N GLN A 71 -7.16 1.16 -15.01
CA GLN A 71 -7.52 1.50 -16.39
C GLN A 71 -6.33 2.03 -17.21
N GLU A 72 -5.12 1.99 -16.63
CA GLU A 72 -3.87 2.43 -17.28
C GLU A 72 -3.97 3.85 -17.87
N CYS A 73 -4.64 4.76 -17.14
CA CYS A 73 -4.82 6.15 -17.58
C CYS A 73 -3.55 6.99 -17.49
N GLY A 74 -2.45 6.44 -16.96
CA GLY A 74 -1.17 7.09 -16.75
C GLY A 74 -0.98 7.72 -15.36
N VAL A 75 -2.02 7.72 -14.51
CA VAL A 75 -1.90 8.12 -13.09
C VAL A 75 -1.35 6.94 -12.29
N LEU A 76 -0.29 7.20 -11.53
CA LEU A 76 0.42 6.25 -10.67
C LEU A 76 0.28 6.68 -9.21
N GLU A 77 0.67 5.79 -8.30
CA GLU A 77 0.74 6.07 -6.85
C GLU A 77 -0.60 6.51 -6.21
N ILE A 78 -1.72 6.02 -6.73
CA ILE A 78 -3.05 6.28 -6.16
C ILE A 78 -3.19 5.45 -4.89
N PRO A 79 -3.48 6.06 -3.73
CA PRO A 79 -3.73 5.30 -2.51
C PRO A 79 -4.86 4.31 -2.72
N ARG A 80 -4.70 3.06 -2.25
CA ARG A 80 -5.68 1.98 -2.47
C ARG A 80 -7.12 2.38 -2.16
N GLU A 81 -7.35 3.14 -1.09
CA GLU A 81 -8.69 3.63 -0.71
C GLU A 81 -9.29 4.68 -1.67
N GLU A 82 -8.47 5.36 -2.45
CA GLU A 82 -8.86 6.41 -3.39
C GLU A 82 -9.00 5.90 -4.84
N VAL A 83 -8.58 4.66 -5.12
CA VAL A 83 -8.63 4.08 -6.48
C VAL A 83 -10.06 4.03 -7.02
N GLU A 84 -11.04 3.66 -6.19
CA GLU A 84 -12.44 3.56 -6.63
C GLU A 84 -13.00 4.94 -7.03
N SER A 85 -12.76 5.96 -6.20
CA SER A 85 -13.16 7.34 -6.52
C SER A 85 -12.44 7.85 -7.77
N HIS A 86 -11.14 7.59 -7.90
CA HIS A 86 -10.39 7.96 -9.09
C HIS A 86 -11.00 7.36 -10.34
N VAL A 87 -11.26 6.04 -10.37
CA VAL A 87 -11.82 5.36 -11.54
C VAL A 87 -13.20 5.93 -11.90
N LYS A 88 -14.01 6.27 -10.90
CA LYS A 88 -15.36 6.75 -11.12
C LYS A 88 -15.43 8.20 -11.58
N ASP A 89 -14.68 9.09 -10.92
CA ASP A 89 -14.90 10.53 -11.01
C ASP A 89 -13.79 11.27 -11.80
N ASP A 90 -12.57 10.73 -11.81
CA ASP A 90 -11.38 11.43 -12.36
C ASP A 90 -10.72 10.72 -13.55
N CYS A 91 -10.93 9.42 -13.71
CA CYS A 91 -10.22 8.61 -14.69
C CYS A 91 -10.67 8.92 -16.11
N THR A 92 -9.73 9.42 -16.90
CA THR A 92 -9.96 9.80 -18.31
C THR A 92 -10.20 8.60 -19.24
N MET A 93 -9.85 7.40 -18.80
CA MET A 93 -10.07 6.15 -19.56
C MET A 93 -11.43 5.49 -19.26
N THR A 94 -12.14 5.95 -18.23
CA THR A 94 -13.48 5.43 -17.91
C THR A 94 -14.46 5.74 -19.05
N MET A 95 -15.23 4.72 -19.45
CA MET A 95 -16.27 4.88 -20.46
C MET A 95 -17.48 5.58 -19.85
N VAL A 96 -17.84 6.73 -20.41
CA VAL A 96 -19.00 7.54 -20.02
C VAL A 96 -20.09 7.41 -21.08
N VAL A 97 -21.35 7.36 -20.62
CA VAL A 97 -22.51 7.38 -21.53
C VAL A 97 -22.73 8.82 -21.98
N CYS A 98 -22.70 9.02 -23.28
CA CYS A 98 -23.14 10.26 -23.89
C CYS A 98 -24.65 10.21 -24.11
N LEU A 99 -25.38 11.16 -23.50
CA LEU A 99 -26.83 11.35 -23.64
C LEU A 99 -27.13 12.61 -24.48
N THR A 100 -26.42 12.80 -25.58
CA THR A 100 -26.71 13.90 -26.51
C THR A 100 -28.14 13.78 -27.03
N ARG A 101 -28.81 14.93 -27.19
CA ARG A 101 -30.23 15.03 -27.52
C ARG A 101 -30.58 14.63 -28.97
N GLU A 102 -29.59 14.58 -29.85
CA GLU A 102 -29.79 14.50 -31.30
C GLU A 102 -29.79 13.05 -31.84
N LEU A 103 -29.28 12.08 -31.06
CA LEU A 103 -29.29 10.67 -31.42
C LEU A 103 -29.94 9.92 -30.27
N ASP A 104 -31.12 9.34 -30.49
CA ASP A 104 -31.89 8.50 -29.54
C ASP A 104 -31.15 7.20 -29.09
N VAL A 105 -29.84 7.14 -29.29
CA VAL A 105 -28.97 6.02 -28.96
C VAL A 105 -27.90 6.44 -27.95
N PRO A 106 -27.96 5.90 -26.72
CA PRO A 106 -26.86 6.04 -25.76
C PRO A 106 -25.56 5.50 -26.37
N SER A 107 -24.55 6.36 -26.50
CA SER A 107 -23.23 5.96 -26.99
C SER A 107 -22.21 5.95 -25.84
N MET A 108 -21.36 4.93 -25.82
CA MET A 108 -20.30 4.78 -24.81
C MET A 108 -19.01 5.39 -25.37
N ILE A 109 -18.46 6.39 -24.69
CA ILE A 109 -17.28 7.14 -25.15
C ILE A 109 -16.28 7.20 -24.00
N LYS A 110 -14.97 7.13 -24.27
CA LYS A 110 -13.96 7.33 -23.22
C LYS A 110 -14.06 8.76 -22.69
N GLY A 111 -13.92 8.96 -21.38
CA GLY A 111 -13.98 10.29 -20.75
C GLY A 111 -13.07 11.32 -21.41
N ARG A 112 -11.86 10.92 -21.81
CA ARG A 112 -10.91 11.78 -22.55
C ARG A 112 -11.44 12.28 -23.90
N ASP A 113 -12.27 11.47 -24.56
CA ASP A 113 -12.78 11.72 -25.92
C ASP A 113 -14.16 12.42 -25.87
N LEU A 114 -14.79 12.52 -24.70
CA LEU A 114 -16.10 13.16 -24.51
C LEU A 114 -16.09 14.64 -24.92
N LYS A 115 -15.04 15.40 -24.56
CA LYS A 115 -14.95 16.83 -24.89
C LYS A 115 -14.96 17.06 -26.39
N ALA A 116 -14.13 16.32 -27.13
CA ALA A 116 -14.09 16.39 -28.59
C ALA A 116 -15.40 15.93 -29.23
N HIS A 117 -16.04 14.88 -28.67
CA HIS A 117 -17.34 14.40 -29.15
C HIS A 117 -18.46 15.44 -29.02
N LEU A 118 -18.51 16.19 -27.91
CA LEU A 118 -19.52 17.23 -27.67
C LEU A 118 -19.34 18.45 -28.59
N GLU A 119 -18.10 18.80 -28.93
CA GLU A 119 -17.79 19.88 -29.88
C GLU A 119 -18.28 19.54 -31.30
N VAL A 120 -18.10 18.29 -31.76
CA VAL A 120 -18.56 17.81 -33.08
C VAL A 120 -20.10 17.65 -33.14
N SER A 121 -20.75 17.34 -32.02
CA SER A 121 -22.21 17.13 -31.97
C SER A 121 -23.02 18.42 -31.78
N SER A 122 -22.35 19.58 -31.69
CA SER A 122 -22.97 20.90 -31.50
C SER A 122 -23.04 21.73 -32.80
N GLU A 123 -22.67 21.14 -33.94
CA GLU A 123 -22.78 21.69 -35.31
C GLU A 123 -23.87 20.98 -36.12
#